data_AF-A0AAU4I5T7-F1
#
_entry.id   AF-A0AAU4I5T7-F1
#
_cell.length_a   1.000
_cell.length_b   1.000
_cell.length_c   1.000
_cell.angle_alpha   90.00
_cell.angle_beta   90.00
_cell.angle_gamma   90.00
#
_symmetry.space_group_name_H-M   'P 1'
#
loop_
_entity.id
_entity.type
_entity.pdbx_description
1 polymer ?
#
loop_
_entity_poly.entity_id
_entity_poly.type
_entity_poly.pdbx_seq_one_letter_code
_entity_poly.pdbx_strand_id
1 'polypeptide(L)'
;MRKKRLASLLASAALLASSVPLLAAAQASALPAGASLSADSVLSTDTEMSADTFRADAAYLRQKPAWHRCAADQPATYECASIKVPLDYRRPAGRTLDLAISRVRSTNPAKRHGVLLMNPGGPGGSGLDLPLALGEVVPPEVAEQYDLIGFDPRGVGASSPISCGLTEAEQGIDRPYRPGSFPSDVAWARNIAEKCREKAGSVLPYITTRNTARDMDTIRAVLGERKLSYLGYSYGTYLGAVYTQMFPGRTDRFVLDSGVDPDLIWRNMFRSWATESEPAFARWTRWAAERSGEYHLGESPSAVSKTFWDLVARADRDPIVFQGEKINGDDIRGARALFFYPSQVTPLVAALKDAADGKPAVTPGASGPDFNMKRALAGESGPAPAGPASDNGVAVLWSVVCGDTDSWPRNPERYRRDAVRDKAAYPLYGDFASNIKPCAFWPRPLEAETPMKTRAAVLTVQNEWDSQTPLASGQGMHRALKGSRMVLALGAEGHGVYLADPSSCAAAPVTAYLTTGRLPAEDIACRTPAPGGNRQVAPVKPLPIPSGPGRF
;
A
#
# COMPACT_ATOMS: atom_id res chain seq x y z
N MET A 1 -33.29 -17.78 61.78
CA MET A 1 -33.24 -18.88 62.78
C MET A 1 -31.82 -19.37 62.97
N ARG A 2 -31.59 -20.21 64.00
CA ARG A 2 -30.31 -20.83 64.39
C ARG A 2 -29.58 -21.49 63.20
N LYS A 3 -28.25 -21.28 63.07
CA LYS A 3 -27.16 -22.23 63.43
C LYS A 3 -27.45 -23.68 62.98
N LYS A 4 -26.67 -24.37 62.13
CA LYS A 4 -25.19 -24.67 62.10
C LYS A 4 -25.06 -26.21 62.24
N ARG A 5 -23.96 -26.81 61.74
CA ARG A 5 -23.44 -28.17 62.06
C ARG A 5 -24.05 -29.36 61.26
N LEU A 6 -23.32 -30.42 60.91
CA LEU A 6 -21.86 -30.73 60.96
C LEU A 6 -21.52 -31.97 60.06
N ALA A 7 -20.22 -32.18 59.80
CA ALA A 7 -19.50 -33.48 59.88
C ALA A 7 -19.76 -34.61 58.84
N SER A 8 -18.80 -35.48 58.48
CA SER A 8 -17.34 -35.53 58.77
C SER A 8 -16.65 -36.77 58.13
N LEU A 9 -15.32 -36.67 57.89
CA LEU A 9 -14.27 -37.72 58.08
C LEU A 9 -14.38 -39.01 57.22
N LEU A 10 -13.37 -39.88 56.94
CA LEU A 10 -11.91 -40.08 57.19
C LEU A 10 -11.42 -41.05 56.04
N ALA A 11 -10.15 -41.34 55.71
CA ALA A 11 -8.81 -41.02 56.24
C ALA A 11 -7.69 -41.15 55.16
N SER A 12 -6.48 -40.66 55.49
CA SER A 12 -5.10 -41.24 55.38
C SER A 12 -4.69 -42.13 54.17
N ALA A 13 -3.43 -42.17 53.68
CA ALA A 13 -2.10 -41.79 54.19
C ALA A 13 -1.05 -41.79 53.00
N ALA A 14 0.25 -41.47 53.08
CA ALA A 14 1.12 -40.73 54.03
C ALA A 14 2.60 -40.62 53.52
N LEU A 15 3.28 -39.46 53.71
CA LEU A 15 4.72 -39.29 54.09
C LEU A 15 5.85 -39.72 53.09
N LEU A 16 7.09 -39.17 53.02
CA LEU A 16 7.90 -38.05 53.60
C LEU A 16 9.10 -37.76 52.61
N ALA A 17 9.54 -36.52 52.31
CA ALA A 17 10.64 -35.70 52.93
C ALA A 17 12.11 -36.18 52.66
N SER A 18 13.22 -35.40 52.65
CA SER A 18 13.50 -33.96 52.96
C SER A 18 14.96 -33.50 52.60
N SER A 19 15.15 -32.17 52.36
CA SER A 19 16.30 -31.27 52.72
C SER A 19 17.82 -31.55 52.44
N VAL A 20 18.42 -30.83 51.46
CA VAL A 20 19.44 -29.71 51.51
C VAL A 20 20.17 -29.39 52.86
N PRO A 21 21.40 -28.75 52.97
CA PRO A 21 22.71 -28.78 52.25
C PRO A 21 23.98 -28.86 53.18
N LEU A 22 25.24 -28.91 52.65
CA LEU A 22 26.41 -28.01 52.98
C LEU A 22 27.78 -28.42 52.35
N LEU A 23 28.75 -27.51 52.38
CA LEU A 23 30.09 -27.54 51.72
C LEU A 23 31.18 -28.30 52.52
N ALA A 24 32.19 -28.84 51.80
CA ALA A 24 33.62 -28.76 52.16
C ALA A 24 34.51 -29.01 50.93
N ALA A 25 35.77 -28.56 50.96
CA ALA A 25 36.73 -28.63 49.84
C ALA A 25 37.98 -29.47 50.17
N ALA A 26 38.72 -29.93 49.15
CA ALA A 26 40.10 -29.49 48.86
C ALA A 26 41.02 -30.54 48.19
N GLN A 27 42.07 -29.99 47.55
CA GLN A 27 43.38 -30.57 47.20
C GLN A 27 43.56 -31.29 45.85
N ALA A 28 44.82 -31.26 45.40
CA ALA A 28 45.27 -31.40 44.02
C ALA A 28 46.54 -32.25 43.92
N SER A 29 46.85 -32.71 42.71
CA SER A 29 48.13 -33.28 42.26
C SER A 29 48.08 -33.33 40.74
N ALA A 30 49.10 -33.13 39.92
CA ALA A 30 50.47 -32.60 39.99
C ALA A 30 50.98 -32.71 38.53
N LEU A 31 51.82 -31.79 38.06
CA LEU A 31 52.42 -31.84 36.71
C LEU A 31 53.52 -32.94 36.61
N PRO A 32 53.97 -33.27 35.39
CA PRO A 32 55.26 -32.68 35.00
C PRO A 32 55.21 -31.93 33.67
N ALA A 33 56.17 -31.00 33.51
CA ALA A 33 56.34 -30.17 32.33
C ALA A 33 57.40 -30.75 31.37
N GLY A 34 57.38 -30.31 30.09
CA GLY A 34 58.56 -30.42 29.22
C GLY A 34 58.30 -30.63 27.74
N ALA A 35 57.99 -29.56 26.99
CA ALA A 35 58.56 -29.27 25.67
C ALA A 35 57.95 -27.96 25.12
N SER A 36 58.80 -26.96 24.90
CA SER A 36 58.45 -25.70 24.24
C SER A 36 58.55 -25.83 22.71
N LEU A 37 57.52 -25.39 21.99
CA LEU A 37 57.66 -24.84 20.64
C LEU A 37 56.75 -23.63 20.46
N SER A 38 57.27 -22.64 19.75
CA SER A 38 56.68 -21.32 19.60
C SER A 38 55.72 -21.23 18.40
N ALA A 39 54.94 -20.14 18.40
CA ALA A 39 54.54 -19.32 17.25
C ALA A 39 53.03 -19.11 17.05
N ASP A 40 52.74 -17.84 16.76
CA ASP A 40 51.63 -17.29 16.00
C ASP A 40 50.22 -17.27 16.63
N SER A 41 49.96 -16.11 17.23
CA SER A 41 48.63 -15.53 17.39
C SER A 41 47.87 -15.45 16.07
N VAL A 42 46.64 -15.96 16.06
CA VAL A 42 45.57 -15.45 15.19
C VAL A 42 44.37 -15.17 16.09
N LEU A 43 43.92 -13.92 16.15
CA LEU A 43 42.70 -13.58 16.89
C LEU A 43 41.51 -14.27 16.25
N SER A 44 40.65 -14.84 17.08
CA SER A 44 39.31 -15.30 16.69
C SER A 44 38.50 -14.09 16.21
N THR A 45 38.30 -13.96 14.90
CA THR A 45 37.32 -13.02 14.35
C THR A 45 35.94 -13.63 14.43
N ASP A 46 35.15 -13.17 15.39
CA ASP A 46 33.69 -13.29 15.34
C ASP A 46 33.21 -12.83 13.96
N THR A 47 32.41 -13.66 13.29
CA THR A 47 31.82 -13.29 11.99
C THR A 47 30.64 -12.35 12.22
N GLU A 48 30.94 -11.11 12.59
CA GLU A 48 30.01 -10.02 12.38
C GLU A 48 29.71 -9.94 10.88
N MET A 49 28.47 -10.26 10.51
CA MET A 49 27.97 -10.04 9.16
C MET A 49 27.75 -8.54 8.97
N SER A 50 28.87 -7.84 8.71
CA SER A 50 28.94 -6.39 8.61
C SER A 50 28.02 -5.83 7.54
N ALA A 51 27.65 -4.55 7.68
CA ALA A 51 26.83 -3.83 6.72
C ALA A 51 27.60 -3.55 5.41
N ASP A 52 27.87 -4.61 4.63
CA ASP A 52 28.73 -4.56 3.47
C ASP A 52 28.00 -3.93 2.26
N THR A 53 27.97 -2.61 2.32
CA THR A 53 28.19 -1.70 1.21
C THR A 53 27.64 -2.13 -0.17
N PHE A 54 26.31 -2.06 -0.33
CA PHE A 54 25.67 -1.81 -1.63
C PHE A 54 26.06 -0.42 -2.16
N ARG A 55 27.33 -0.24 -2.54
CA ARG A 55 27.75 0.86 -3.42
C ARG A 55 27.32 0.48 -4.83
N ALA A 56 26.27 1.13 -5.33
CA ALA A 56 26.06 1.19 -6.77
C ALA A 56 27.36 1.64 -7.42
N ASP A 57 27.74 1.02 -8.54
CA ASP A 57 28.98 1.34 -9.24
C ASP A 57 29.05 2.86 -9.44
N ALA A 58 30.20 3.45 -9.13
CA ALA A 58 30.40 4.89 -9.24
C ALA A 58 30.21 5.40 -10.68
N ALA A 59 30.23 4.52 -11.69
CA ALA A 59 29.75 4.82 -13.04
C ALA A 59 28.26 5.24 -13.06
N TYR A 60 27.35 4.49 -12.44
CA TYR A 60 25.91 4.82 -12.41
C TYR A 60 25.64 6.13 -11.67
N LEU A 61 26.39 6.41 -10.60
CA LEU A 61 26.18 7.58 -9.74
C LEU A 61 26.72 8.90 -10.33
N ARG A 62 27.51 8.85 -11.41
CA ARG A 62 28.12 10.02 -12.08
C ARG A 62 27.53 10.32 -13.46
N GLN A 63 26.42 9.69 -13.82
CA GLN A 63 25.71 9.98 -15.05
C GLN A 63 25.27 11.46 -15.08
N LYS A 64 25.21 12.05 -16.27
CA LYS A 64 24.63 13.38 -16.50
C LYS A 64 23.38 13.18 -17.36
N PRO A 65 22.16 13.37 -16.82
CA PRO A 65 20.95 13.15 -17.59
C PRO A 65 20.87 14.14 -18.77
N ALA A 66 20.62 13.61 -19.96
CA ALA A 66 20.43 14.41 -21.17
C ALA A 66 19.00 14.98 -21.18
N TRP A 67 18.81 16.04 -20.39
CA TRP A 67 17.52 16.74 -20.28
C TRP A 67 17.08 17.32 -21.62
N HIS A 68 15.84 17.03 -21.99
CA HIS A 68 15.14 17.54 -23.16
C HIS A 68 13.68 17.78 -22.80
N ARG A 69 12.96 18.59 -23.59
CA ARG A 69 11.51 18.78 -23.42
C ARG A 69 10.79 17.43 -23.60
N CYS A 70 9.92 17.04 -22.68
CA CYS A 70 9.31 15.70 -22.69
C CYS A 70 8.53 15.38 -23.97
N ALA A 71 7.74 16.32 -24.48
CA ALA A 71 7.05 16.23 -25.76
C ALA A 71 6.82 17.62 -26.38
N ALA A 72 6.56 17.67 -27.70
CA ALA A 72 6.49 18.92 -28.47
C ALA A 72 5.24 19.79 -28.16
N ASP A 73 4.20 19.18 -27.61
CA ASP A 73 2.94 19.75 -27.13
C ASP A 73 3.01 20.16 -25.65
N GLN A 74 3.79 19.46 -24.83
CA GLN A 74 3.95 19.73 -23.39
C GLN A 74 4.81 20.96 -23.08
N PRO A 75 4.66 21.67 -21.94
CA PRO A 75 5.45 22.87 -21.64
C PRO A 75 6.97 22.66 -21.70
N ALA A 76 7.72 23.66 -22.19
CA ALA A 76 9.19 23.58 -22.24
C ALA A 76 9.88 23.55 -20.85
N THR A 77 9.14 23.92 -19.80
CA THR A 77 9.52 23.80 -18.38
C THR A 77 9.47 22.36 -17.86
N TYR A 78 8.83 21.44 -18.60
CA TYR A 78 8.74 20.02 -18.29
C TYR A 78 9.82 19.25 -19.08
N GLU A 79 10.91 18.94 -18.39
CA GLU A 79 12.10 18.27 -18.94
C GLU A 79 12.08 16.77 -18.60
N CYS A 80 12.42 15.90 -19.55
CA CYS A 80 12.60 14.47 -19.38
C CYS A 80 14.05 14.05 -19.65
N ALA A 81 14.47 12.93 -19.09
CA ALA A 81 15.74 12.27 -19.37
C ALA A 81 15.67 10.76 -19.08
N SER A 82 16.63 10.00 -19.62
CA SER A 82 16.88 8.60 -19.22
C SER A 82 18.18 8.49 -18.41
N ILE A 83 18.20 7.59 -17.44
CA ILE A 83 19.40 7.17 -16.70
C ILE A 83 19.51 5.63 -16.71
N LYS A 84 20.72 5.08 -16.68
CA LYS A 84 20.95 3.64 -16.54
C LYS A 84 21.00 3.22 -15.08
N VAL A 85 20.48 2.03 -14.80
CA VAL A 85 20.68 1.27 -13.54
C VAL A 85 21.02 -0.18 -13.86
N PRO A 86 21.69 -0.93 -12.96
CA PRO A 86 21.86 -2.36 -13.14
C PRO A 86 20.52 -3.09 -12.92
N LEU A 87 20.25 -4.10 -13.74
CA LEU A 87 19.11 -5.00 -13.54
C LEU A 87 19.20 -5.71 -12.19
N ASP A 88 20.38 -6.28 -11.92
CA ASP A 88 20.71 -6.98 -10.68
C ASP A 88 21.76 -6.18 -9.90
N TYR A 89 21.35 -5.50 -8.83
CA TYR A 89 22.27 -4.69 -8.00
C TYR A 89 23.36 -5.50 -7.29
N ARG A 90 23.27 -6.84 -7.27
CA ARG A 90 24.33 -7.75 -6.78
C ARG A 90 25.37 -8.06 -7.87
N ARG A 91 25.09 -7.70 -9.12
CA ARG A 91 25.96 -7.87 -10.30
C ARG A 91 25.96 -6.58 -11.13
N PRO A 92 26.50 -5.45 -10.60
CA PRO A 92 26.34 -4.13 -11.19
C PRO A 92 26.96 -3.97 -12.59
N ALA A 93 27.93 -4.81 -12.96
CA ALA A 93 28.51 -4.84 -14.31
C ALA A 93 27.72 -5.72 -15.32
N GLY A 94 26.53 -6.20 -14.94
CA GLY A 94 25.68 -7.05 -15.77
C GLY A 94 24.75 -6.28 -16.71
N ARG A 95 23.61 -6.89 -17.06
CA ARG A 95 22.53 -6.24 -17.83
C ARG A 95 22.04 -4.97 -17.11
N THR A 96 21.73 -3.94 -17.88
CA THR A 96 21.18 -2.67 -17.40
C THR A 96 19.69 -2.54 -17.73
N LEU A 97 19.03 -1.59 -17.06
CA LEU A 97 17.74 -1.02 -17.43
C LEU A 97 17.91 0.49 -17.66
N ASP A 98 17.11 1.04 -18.56
CA ASP A 98 16.80 2.47 -18.64
C ASP A 98 15.70 2.81 -17.64
N LEU A 99 15.87 3.94 -16.94
CA LEU A 99 14.84 4.59 -16.14
C LEU A 99 14.56 5.98 -16.70
N ALA A 100 13.29 6.24 -16.99
CA ALA A 100 12.78 7.57 -17.31
C ALA A 100 12.60 8.39 -16.02
N ILE A 101 13.12 9.61 -16.06
CA ILE A 101 12.92 10.65 -15.05
C ILE A 101 12.44 11.93 -15.72
N SER A 102 11.67 12.73 -15.00
CA SER A 102 11.19 14.03 -15.42
C SER A 102 11.47 15.10 -14.37
N ARG A 103 11.41 16.37 -14.76
CA ARG A 103 11.61 17.52 -13.90
C ARG A 103 10.75 18.70 -14.31
N VAL A 104 10.13 19.34 -13.32
CA VAL A 104 9.80 20.77 -13.35
C VAL A 104 10.73 21.46 -12.34
N ARG A 105 11.46 22.49 -12.76
CA ARG A 105 12.44 23.17 -11.89
C ARG A 105 11.75 24.07 -10.86
N SER A 106 12.44 24.32 -9.75
CA SER A 106 12.03 25.32 -8.77
C SER A 106 11.74 26.68 -9.43
N THR A 107 10.66 27.33 -9.01
CA THR A 107 10.27 28.67 -9.49
C THR A 107 11.19 29.78 -8.97
N ASN A 108 12.06 29.47 -8.00
CA ASN A 108 12.98 30.43 -7.38
C ASN A 108 14.35 29.79 -7.08
N PRO A 109 15.30 29.81 -8.04
CA PRO A 109 16.62 29.19 -7.87
C PRO A 109 17.42 29.68 -6.65
N ALA A 110 17.16 30.89 -6.14
CA ALA A 110 17.81 31.43 -4.95
C ALA A 110 17.26 30.84 -3.63
N LYS A 111 16.05 30.25 -3.65
CA LYS A 111 15.43 29.53 -2.51
C LYS A 111 15.52 28.00 -2.64
N ARG A 112 16.04 27.48 -3.76
CA ARG A 112 16.09 26.04 -4.03
C ARG A 112 16.84 25.29 -2.93
N HIS A 113 16.12 24.42 -2.22
CA HIS A 113 16.62 23.51 -1.20
C HIS A 113 17.14 22.20 -1.80
N GLY A 114 16.45 21.64 -2.79
CA GLY A 114 16.79 20.31 -3.34
C GLY A 114 15.78 19.81 -4.36
N VAL A 115 15.59 18.49 -4.42
CA VAL A 115 14.58 17.81 -5.25
C VAL A 115 13.46 17.21 -4.40
N LEU A 116 12.23 17.22 -4.91
CA LEU A 116 11.11 16.47 -4.37
C LEU A 116 10.75 15.35 -5.36
N LEU A 117 11.19 14.13 -5.08
CA LEU A 117 10.87 12.96 -5.91
C LEU A 117 9.46 12.44 -5.59
N MET A 118 8.65 12.22 -6.60
CA MET A 118 7.23 11.89 -6.47
C MET A 118 6.95 10.46 -6.93
N ASN A 119 5.99 9.77 -6.29
CA ASN A 119 5.49 8.47 -6.76
C ASN A 119 3.98 8.31 -6.46
N PRO A 120 3.15 7.87 -7.43
CA PRO A 120 1.70 7.79 -7.25
C PRO A 120 1.25 6.48 -6.58
N GLY A 121 2.14 5.49 -6.48
CA GLY A 121 1.82 4.17 -6.00
C GLY A 121 1.48 3.16 -7.11
N GLY A 122 0.32 2.50 -6.98
CA GLY A 122 0.01 1.25 -7.66
C GLY A 122 0.24 0.04 -6.74
N PRO A 123 1.34 -0.74 -6.86
CA PRO A 123 2.48 -0.55 -7.78
C PRO A 123 2.11 -0.71 -9.24
N GLY A 124 2.96 -0.19 -10.12
CA GLY A 124 2.71 -0.15 -11.58
C GLY A 124 2.22 1.20 -12.11
N GLY A 125 1.98 2.19 -11.25
CA GLY A 125 1.62 3.55 -11.67
C GLY A 125 2.84 4.32 -12.19
N SER A 126 2.70 4.97 -13.35
CA SER A 126 3.70 5.88 -13.90
C SER A 126 3.79 7.13 -13.04
N GLY A 127 4.99 7.45 -12.55
CA GLY A 127 5.26 8.66 -11.78
C GLY A 127 5.87 9.78 -12.61
N LEU A 128 6.04 9.58 -13.91
CA LEU A 128 6.73 10.52 -14.80
C LEU A 128 6.00 11.87 -14.86
N ASP A 129 4.68 11.89 -15.07
CA ASP A 129 3.92 13.13 -15.28
C ASP A 129 3.50 13.85 -13.99
N LEU A 130 3.81 13.32 -12.80
CA LEU A 130 3.44 13.96 -11.52
C LEU A 130 3.93 15.40 -11.34
N PRO A 131 5.17 15.80 -11.72
CA PRO A 131 5.61 17.19 -11.62
C PRO A 131 4.77 18.18 -12.43
N LEU A 132 4.22 17.72 -13.55
CA LEU A 132 3.34 18.53 -14.41
C LEU A 132 1.91 18.51 -13.86
N ALA A 133 1.35 17.31 -13.64
CA ALA A 133 -0.04 17.12 -13.21
C ALA A 133 -0.35 17.72 -11.84
N LEU A 134 0.62 17.75 -10.92
CA LEU A 134 0.47 18.36 -9.60
C LEU A 134 1.07 19.77 -9.53
N GLY A 135 1.80 20.23 -10.55
CA GLY A 135 2.57 21.47 -10.50
C GLY A 135 1.73 22.72 -10.20
N GLU A 136 0.48 22.76 -10.67
CA GLU A 136 -0.45 23.88 -10.43
C GLU A 136 -1.06 23.88 -9.02
N VAL A 137 -1.14 22.72 -8.35
CA VAL A 137 -1.70 22.58 -6.99
C VAL A 137 -0.63 22.53 -5.89
N VAL A 138 0.65 22.39 -6.25
CA VAL A 138 1.77 22.52 -5.31
C VAL A 138 1.82 23.95 -4.76
N PRO A 139 1.80 24.14 -3.42
CA PRO A 139 1.86 25.47 -2.83
C PRO A 139 3.11 26.26 -3.27
N PRO A 140 3.01 27.57 -3.53
CA PRO A 140 4.13 28.37 -4.04
C PRO A 140 5.40 28.25 -3.20
N GLU A 141 5.29 28.16 -1.88
CA GLU A 141 6.44 28.06 -0.97
C GLU A 141 7.20 26.73 -1.11
N VAL A 142 6.51 25.68 -1.60
CA VAL A 142 7.10 24.38 -1.95
C VAL A 142 7.70 24.45 -3.35
N ALA A 143 6.98 25.00 -4.33
CA ALA A 143 7.47 25.18 -5.71
C ALA A 143 8.73 26.08 -5.78
N GLU A 144 8.88 27.05 -4.87
CA GLU A 144 10.11 27.84 -4.75
C GLU A 144 11.30 27.01 -4.22
N GLN A 145 11.08 26.00 -3.37
CA GLN A 145 12.16 25.24 -2.74
C GLN A 145 12.60 24.00 -3.51
N TYR A 146 11.78 23.43 -4.38
CA TYR A 146 12.06 22.14 -5.00
C TYR A 146 12.06 22.15 -6.52
N ASP A 147 13.03 21.46 -7.12
CA ASP A 147 12.76 20.82 -8.40
C ASP A 147 11.82 19.63 -8.13
N LEU A 148 10.64 19.64 -8.75
CA LEU A 148 9.70 18.52 -8.70
C LEU A 148 10.18 17.44 -9.68
N ILE A 149 10.42 16.23 -9.19
CA ILE A 149 10.98 15.13 -9.98
C ILE A 149 9.98 13.98 -10.06
N GLY A 150 9.63 13.61 -11.28
CA GLY A 150 8.86 12.40 -11.59
C GLY A 150 9.80 11.28 -12.01
N PHE A 151 9.37 10.04 -11.83
CA PHE A 151 10.07 8.89 -12.38
C PHE A 151 9.12 7.73 -12.59
N ASP A 152 9.41 6.93 -13.60
CA ASP A 152 8.81 5.62 -13.72
C ASP A 152 9.68 4.59 -12.98
N PRO A 153 9.11 3.81 -12.04
CA PRO A 153 9.82 2.66 -11.47
C PRO A 153 10.26 1.68 -12.56
N ARG A 154 11.32 0.91 -12.30
CA ARG A 154 11.75 -0.19 -13.19
C ARG A 154 10.57 -1.03 -13.68
N GLY A 155 10.49 -1.25 -14.99
CA GLY A 155 9.42 -2.01 -15.63
C GLY A 155 8.12 -1.25 -15.88
N VAL A 156 7.95 -0.02 -15.39
CA VAL A 156 6.76 0.84 -15.59
C VAL A 156 6.98 1.79 -16.76
N GLY A 157 5.91 2.11 -17.51
CA GLY A 157 5.87 3.32 -18.35
C GLY A 157 7.00 3.38 -19.38
N ALA A 158 7.83 4.41 -19.31
CA ALA A 158 9.02 4.56 -20.15
C ALA A 158 10.30 3.90 -19.57
N SER A 159 10.27 3.40 -18.33
CA SER A 159 11.40 2.78 -17.63
C SER A 159 11.56 1.29 -17.95
N SER A 160 12.03 0.98 -19.17
CA SER A 160 12.25 -0.40 -19.64
C SER A 160 11.01 -1.31 -19.44
N PRO A 161 9.85 -0.95 -20.01
CA PRO A 161 8.56 -1.53 -19.64
C PRO A 161 8.49 -3.04 -19.81
N ILE A 162 7.85 -3.71 -18.86
CA ILE A 162 7.50 -5.13 -18.95
C ILE A 162 6.04 -5.33 -19.38
N SER A 163 5.75 -6.50 -19.92
CA SER A 163 4.41 -6.98 -20.25
C SER A 163 4.34 -8.47 -19.96
N CYS A 164 3.17 -8.97 -19.57
CA CYS A 164 2.89 -10.39 -19.47
C CYS A 164 2.08 -10.90 -20.68
N GLY A 165 1.61 -10.02 -21.57
CA GLY A 165 0.69 -10.38 -22.65
C GLY A 165 -0.71 -10.73 -22.14
N LEU A 166 -1.19 -9.99 -21.14
CA LEU A 166 -2.55 -10.16 -20.61
C LEU A 166 -3.58 -9.47 -21.50
N THR A 167 -4.63 -10.20 -21.85
CA THR A 167 -5.85 -9.62 -22.42
C THR A 167 -6.56 -8.75 -21.38
N GLU A 168 -7.46 -7.86 -21.82
CA GLU A 168 -8.23 -6.99 -20.92
C GLU A 168 -8.98 -7.79 -19.84
N ALA A 169 -9.63 -8.89 -20.21
CA ALA A 169 -10.34 -9.79 -19.29
C ALA A 169 -9.41 -10.54 -18.29
N GLU A 170 -8.10 -10.53 -18.51
CA GLU A 170 -7.09 -11.12 -17.61
C GLU A 170 -6.47 -10.11 -16.64
N GLN A 171 -6.65 -8.80 -16.89
CA GLN A 171 -6.04 -7.73 -16.09
C GLN A 171 -6.80 -7.43 -14.78
N GLY A 172 -8.10 -7.73 -14.73
CA GLY A 172 -8.93 -7.54 -13.54
C GLY A 172 -8.40 -8.33 -12.33
N ILE A 173 -8.11 -7.60 -11.24
CA ILE A 173 -7.51 -8.17 -10.01
C ILE A 173 -8.55 -8.77 -9.05
N ASP A 174 -9.81 -8.40 -9.23
CA ASP A 174 -10.93 -8.77 -8.37
C ASP A 174 -11.67 -9.98 -8.89
N ARG A 175 -11.70 -11.03 -8.05
CA ARG A 175 -12.31 -12.33 -8.36
C ARG A 175 -12.99 -12.87 -7.11
N PRO A 176 -14.30 -12.70 -6.94
CA PRO A 176 -15.03 -13.19 -5.78
C PRO A 176 -15.10 -14.72 -5.79
N TYR A 177 -14.75 -15.33 -4.65
CA TYR A 177 -14.80 -16.78 -4.51
C TYR A 177 -16.23 -17.34 -4.63
N ARG A 178 -16.42 -18.29 -5.55
CA ARG A 178 -17.53 -19.26 -5.53
C ARG A 178 -17.00 -20.70 -5.60
N PRO A 179 -17.62 -21.67 -4.91
CA PRO A 179 -17.21 -23.08 -4.98
C PRO A 179 -17.14 -23.64 -6.41
N GLY A 180 -18.10 -23.27 -7.27
CA GLY A 180 -18.17 -23.77 -8.65
C GLY A 180 -17.16 -23.15 -9.63
N SER A 181 -16.73 -21.90 -9.40
CA SER A 181 -15.75 -21.21 -10.26
C SER A 181 -14.31 -21.29 -9.76
N PHE A 182 -14.09 -21.73 -8.52
CA PHE A 182 -12.77 -21.74 -7.91
C PHE A 182 -11.69 -22.50 -8.72
N PRO A 183 -11.96 -23.66 -9.36
CA PRO A 183 -10.98 -24.28 -10.25
C PRO A 183 -10.55 -23.37 -11.40
N SER A 184 -11.45 -22.55 -11.94
CA SER A 184 -11.17 -21.56 -12.98
C SER A 184 -10.38 -20.37 -12.46
N ASP A 185 -10.62 -19.93 -11.21
CA ASP A 185 -9.79 -18.89 -10.57
C ASP A 185 -8.36 -19.38 -10.30
N VAL A 186 -8.21 -20.65 -9.92
CA VAL A 186 -6.90 -21.31 -9.77
C VAL A 186 -6.19 -21.42 -11.11
N ALA A 187 -6.91 -21.78 -12.18
CA ALA A 187 -6.37 -21.84 -13.54
C ALA A 187 -5.97 -20.45 -14.06
N TRP A 188 -6.80 -19.41 -13.84
CA TRP A 188 -6.49 -18.02 -14.14
C TRP A 188 -5.21 -17.59 -13.42
N ALA A 189 -5.15 -17.73 -12.09
CA ALA A 189 -4.01 -17.31 -11.28
C ALA A 189 -2.70 -17.98 -11.73
N ARG A 190 -2.77 -19.26 -12.14
CA ARG A 190 -1.65 -19.96 -12.74
C ARG A 190 -1.27 -19.36 -14.10
N ASN A 191 -2.22 -19.25 -15.03
CA ASN A 191 -2.00 -18.71 -16.37
C ASN A 191 -1.38 -17.31 -16.35
N ILE A 192 -1.80 -16.39 -15.46
CA ILE A 192 -1.16 -15.08 -15.31
C ILE A 192 0.31 -15.21 -14.92
N ALA A 193 0.63 -16.03 -13.92
CA ALA A 193 2.01 -16.25 -13.48
C ALA A 193 2.89 -16.93 -14.56
N GLU A 194 2.30 -17.82 -15.36
CA GLU A 194 2.99 -18.51 -16.46
C GLU A 194 3.27 -17.55 -17.62
N LYS A 195 2.27 -16.77 -18.06
CA LYS A 195 2.41 -15.69 -19.04
C LYS A 195 3.48 -14.68 -18.65
N CYS A 196 3.47 -14.19 -17.40
CA CYS A 196 4.50 -13.28 -16.89
C CYS A 196 5.90 -13.91 -16.88
N ARG A 197 6.02 -15.20 -16.53
CA ARG A 197 7.29 -15.94 -16.57
C ARG A 197 7.82 -16.09 -18.00
N GLU A 198 6.95 -16.36 -18.97
CA GLU A 198 7.32 -16.51 -20.38
C GLU A 198 7.74 -15.18 -21.03
N LYS A 199 6.97 -14.11 -20.82
CA LYS A 199 7.24 -12.80 -21.45
C LYS A 199 8.33 -11.99 -20.75
N ALA A 200 8.34 -12.00 -19.41
CA ALA A 200 9.18 -11.11 -18.61
C ALA A 200 10.13 -11.84 -17.64
N GLY A 201 10.19 -13.18 -17.64
CA GLY A 201 10.93 -13.98 -16.65
C GLY A 201 12.43 -13.66 -16.47
N SER A 202 13.10 -13.09 -17.48
CA SER A 202 14.49 -12.65 -17.35
C SER A 202 14.69 -11.33 -16.57
N VAL A 203 13.59 -10.63 -16.26
CA VAL A 203 13.54 -9.32 -15.59
C VAL A 203 12.67 -9.40 -14.31
N LEU A 204 11.61 -10.21 -14.33
CA LEU A 204 10.62 -10.43 -13.26
C LEU A 204 11.20 -10.48 -11.84
N PRO A 205 12.28 -11.25 -11.54
CA PRO A 205 12.81 -11.37 -10.18
C PRO A 205 13.47 -10.09 -9.64
N TYR A 206 13.65 -9.08 -10.49
CA TYR A 206 14.33 -7.82 -10.18
C TYR A 206 13.38 -6.61 -10.11
N ILE A 207 12.09 -6.80 -10.42
CA ILE A 207 11.04 -5.77 -10.31
C ILE A 207 10.42 -5.88 -8.91
N THR A 208 11.10 -5.28 -7.93
CA THR A 208 10.75 -5.35 -6.49
C THR A 208 10.96 -3.99 -5.83
N THR A 209 10.24 -3.67 -4.75
CA THR A 209 10.34 -2.38 -4.05
C THR A 209 11.75 -2.10 -3.56
N ARG A 210 12.48 -3.12 -3.07
CA ARG A 210 13.88 -2.99 -2.65
C ARG A 210 14.78 -2.51 -3.78
N ASN A 211 14.57 -3.03 -4.97
CA ASN A 211 15.30 -2.65 -6.15
C ASN A 211 14.87 -1.27 -6.70
N THR A 212 13.59 -0.90 -6.59
CA THR A 212 13.12 0.46 -6.87
C THR A 212 13.69 1.48 -5.87
N ALA A 213 13.86 1.13 -4.59
CA ALA A 213 14.51 2.00 -3.62
C ALA A 213 16.00 2.23 -3.94
N ARG A 214 16.70 1.23 -4.49
CA ARG A 214 18.06 1.40 -5.03
C ARG A 214 18.10 2.31 -6.26
N ASP A 215 17.06 2.26 -7.11
CA ASP A 215 16.91 3.19 -8.23
C ASP A 215 16.73 4.63 -7.73
N MET A 216 15.88 4.87 -6.73
CA MET A 216 15.70 6.18 -6.09
C MET A 216 17.01 6.76 -5.54
N ASP A 217 17.91 5.92 -5.01
CA ASP A 217 19.22 6.37 -4.54
C ASP A 217 20.18 6.72 -5.69
N THR A 218 20.08 6.00 -6.81
CA THR A 218 20.77 6.37 -8.06
C THR A 218 20.25 7.70 -8.59
N ILE A 219 18.93 7.90 -8.65
CA ILE A 219 18.29 9.17 -9.05
C ILE A 219 18.81 10.32 -8.17
N ARG A 220 18.73 10.18 -6.84
CA ARG A 220 19.27 11.16 -5.87
C ARG A 220 20.72 11.53 -6.20
N ALA A 221 21.59 10.55 -6.41
CA ALA A 221 23.01 10.79 -6.69
C ALA A 221 23.25 11.48 -8.05
N VAL A 222 22.56 11.04 -9.09
CA VAL A 222 22.67 11.56 -10.46
C VAL A 222 22.14 13.00 -10.57
N LEU A 223 21.16 13.38 -9.74
CA LEU A 223 20.70 14.76 -9.59
C LEU A 223 21.64 15.63 -8.72
N GLY A 224 22.74 15.06 -8.20
CA GLY A 224 23.73 15.77 -7.37
C GLY A 224 23.32 15.95 -5.90
N GLU A 225 22.22 15.36 -5.48
CA GLU A 225 21.61 15.62 -4.18
C GLU A 225 22.24 14.77 -3.06
N ARG A 226 22.61 15.39 -1.94
CA ARG A 226 23.18 14.66 -0.78
C ARG A 226 22.14 13.82 -0.05
N LYS A 227 20.90 14.30 -0.04
CA LYS A 227 19.74 13.65 0.55
C LYS A 227 18.54 13.82 -0.39
N LEU A 228 17.60 12.90 -0.30
CA LEU A 228 16.36 12.92 -1.06
C LEU A 228 15.24 13.56 -0.22
N SER A 229 14.42 14.41 -0.81
CA SER A 229 13.05 14.65 -0.32
C SER A 229 12.06 13.91 -1.23
N TYR A 230 10.97 13.43 -0.64
CA TYR A 230 10.09 12.45 -1.29
C TYR A 230 8.63 12.66 -0.91
N LEU A 231 7.73 12.51 -1.89
CA LEU A 231 6.29 12.47 -1.72
C LEU A 231 5.76 11.20 -2.39
N GLY A 232 5.44 10.20 -1.57
CA GLY A 232 4.90 8.92 -2.02
C GLY A 232 3.43 8.78 -1.60
N TYR A 233 2.57 8.42 -2.55
CA TYR A 233 1.18 8.07 -2.30
C TYR A 233 1.00 6.55 -2.37
N SER A 234 0.07 5.99 -1.59
CA SER A 234 -0.36 4.59 -1.72
C SER A 234 0.84 3.61 -1.61
N TYR A 235 1.05 2.69 -2.56
CA TYR A 235 2.28 1.88 -2.66
C TYR A 235 3.60 2.68 -2.51
N GLY A 236 3.64 3.93 -3.00
CA GLY A 236 4.76 4.84 -2.84
C GLY A 236 5.13 5.08 -1.38
N THR A 237 4.17 4.97 -0.45
CA THR A 237 4.46 5.03 0.99
C THR A 237 5.34 3.87 1.45
N TYR A 238 5.03 2.63 1.07
CA TYR A 238 5.86 1.46 1.39
C TYR A 238 7.23 1.55 0.70
N LEU A 239 7.28 2.03 -0.54
CA LEU A 239 8.54 2.32 -1.24
C LEU A 239 9.41 3.35 -0.49
N GLY A 240 8.81 4.46 -0.04
CA GLY A 240 9.47 5.46 0.79
C GLY A 240 9.93 4.91 2.14
N ALA A 241 9.11 4.09 2.79
CA ALA A 241 9.45 3.37 4.02
C ALA A 241 10.68 2.49 3.81
N VAL A 242 10.68 1.63 2.79
CA VAL A 242 11.80 0.77 2.40
C VAL A 242 13.06 1.59 2.13
N TYR A 243 12.96 2.71 1.41
CA TYR A 243 14.09 3.63 1.17
C TYR A 243 14.69 4.14 2.50
N THR A 244 13.87 4.58 3.46
CA THR A 244 14.36 5.10 4.75
C THR A 244 15.14 4.06 5.55
N GLN A 245 14.77 2.78 5.43
CA GLN A 245 15.43 1.67 6.11
C GLN A 245 16.71 1.22 5.40
N MET A 246 16.74 1.25 4.06
CA MET A 246 17.90 0.84 3.26
C MET A 246 19.00 1.91 3.19
N PHE A 247 18.62 3.20 3.26
CA PHE A 247 19.54 4.33 3.11
C PHE A 247 19.43 5.34 4.28
N PRO A 248 19.63 4.91 5.53
CA PRO A 248 19.57 5.80 6.69
C PRO A 248 20.58 6.94 6.53
N GLY A 249 20.14 8.17 6.80
CA GLY A 249 20.94 9.38 6.62
C GLY A 249 20.90 10.01 5.22
N ARG A 250 20.36 9.32 4.20
CA ARG A 250 20.12 9.89 2.85
C ARG A 250 18.71 10.45 2.66
N THR A 251 17.89 10.41 3.71
CA THR A 251 16.55 11.02 3.76
C THR A 251 16.63 12.46 4.29
N ASP A 252 15.92 13.37 3.65
CA ASP A 252 15.64 14.72 4.14
C ASP A 252 14.18 14.85 4.56
N ARG A 253 13.27 15.22 3.65
CA ARG A 253 11.84 15.41 3.95
C ARG A 253 11.01 14.38 3.18
N PHE A 254 10.60 13.33 3.88
CA PHE A 254 9.75 12.25 3.35
C PHE A 254 8.31 12.43 3.85
N VAL A 255 7.37 12.62 2.92
CA VAL A 255 5.93 12.60 3.13
C VAL A 255 5.38 11.29 2.55
N LEU A 256 4.74 10.50 3.40
CA LEU A 256 4.14 9.21 3.07
C LEU A 256 2.63 9.34 3.26
N ASP A 257 1.92 9.57 2.16
CA ASP A 257 0.49 9.87 2.14
C ASP A 257 -0.31 8.62 1.75
N SER A 258 -1.32 8.28 2.56
CA SER A 258 -2.21 7.13 2.35
C SER A 258 -1.44 5.82 2.48
N GLY A 259 -1.22 5.43 3.74
CA GLY A 259 -0.12 4.56 4.16
C GLY A 259 -0.40 3.06 4.04
N VAL A 260 0.49 2.34 3.36
CA VAL A 260 0.55 0.87 3.33
C VAL A 260 1.32 0.36 4.56
N ASP A 261 0.67 -0.40 5.45
CA ASP A 261 1.32 -0.99 6.64
C ASP A 261 2.41 -2.01 6.23
N PRO A 262 3.69 -1.77 6.55
CA PRO A 262 4.78 -2.69 6.25
C PRO A 262 4.59 -4.09 6.85
N ASP A 263 3.89 -4.23 7.99
CA ASP A 263 3.64 -5.52 8.63
C ASP A 263 2.49 -6.32 7.97
N LEU A 264 1.73 -5.69 7.06
CA LEU A 264 0.57 -6.29 6.39
C LEU A 264 0.70 -6.35 4.86
N ILE A 265 1.87 -6.11 4.29
CA ILE A 265 2.02 -5.97 2.83
C ILE A 265 1.36 -7.09 2.01
N TRP A 266 0.84 -6.69 0.86
CA TRP A 266 0.35 -7.56 -0.21
C TRP A 266 -0.83 -8.43 0.23
N ARG A 267 -0.62 -9.70 0.61
CA ARG A 267 -1.74 -10.60 0.91
C ARG A 267 -2.61 -10.09 2.05
N ASN A 268 -2.02 -9.55 3.11
CA ASN A 268 -2.80 -9.09 4.26
C ASN A 268 -3.40 -7.69 4.02
N MET A 269 -2.80 -6.88 3.15
CA MET A 269 -3.34 -5.62 2.65
C MET A 269 -4.65 -5.87 1.88
N PHE A 270 -4.65 -6.79 0.90
CA PHE A 270 -5.88 -7.20 0.22
C PHE A 270 -6.94 -7.71 1.20
N ARG A 271 -6.54 -8.48 2.22
CA ARG A 271 -7.46 -8.97 3.25
C ARG A 271 -8.04 -7.86 4.13
N SER A 272 -7.27 -6.82 4.45
CA SER A 272 -7.78 -5.65 5.19
C SER A 272 -8.84 -4.86 4.42
N TRP A 273 -8.86 -4.91 3.08
CA TRP A 273 -9.97 -4.32 2.31
C TRP A 273 -11.33 -4.93 2.69
N ALA A 274 -11.39 -6.20 3.12
CA ALA A 274 -12.63 -6.78 3.63
C ALA A 274 -13.01 -6.24 5.02
N THR A 275 -12.04 -6.14 5.94
CA THR A 275 -12.30 -5.74 7.34
C THR A 275 -12.75 -4.30 7.46
N GLU A 276 -12.09 -3.42 6.70
CA GLU A 276 -12.31 -1.97 6.78
C GLU A 276 -13.51 -1.52 5.93
N SER A 277 -14.03 -2.38 5.04
CA SER A 277 -15.25 -2.08 4.27
C SER A 277 -16.54 -2.26 5.08
N GLU A 278 -16.58 -3.16 6.07
CA GLU A 278 -17.76 -3.32 6.95
C GLU A 278 -18.10 -2.04 7.75
N PRO A 279 -17.16 -1.33 8.42
CA PRO A 279 -17.47 -0.06 9.07
C PRO A 279 -17.80 1.07 8.08
N ALA A 280 -17.24 1.05 6.86
CA ALA A 280 -17.60 1.99 5.79
C ALA A 280 -19.05 1.75 5.31
N PHE A 281 -19.44 0.50 5.08
CA PHE A 281 -20.82 0.10 4.80
C PHE A 281 -21.78 0.50 5.93
N ALA A 282 -21.39 0.29 7.19
CA ALA A 282 -22.18 0.74 8.34
C ALA A 282 -22.30 2.27 8.42
N ARG A 283 -21.27 3.04 8.02
CA ARG A 283 -21.32 4.50 7.88
C ARG A 283 -22.28 4.92 6.77
N TRP A 284 -22.18 4.28 5.60
CA TRP A 284 -23.08 4.53 4.47
C TRP A 284 -24.55 4.31 4.82
N THR A 285 -24.90 3.17 5.43
CA THR A 285 -26.30 2.87 5.79
C THR A 285 -26.93 3.92 6.71
N ARG A 286 -26.15 4.54 7.62
CA ARG A 286 -26.60 5.70 8.42
C ARG A 286 -26.84 6.94 7.56
N TRP A 287 -25.85 7.31 6.75
CA TRP A 287 -25.92 8.49 5.88
C TRP A 287 -27.11 8.44 4.89
N ALA A 288 -27.37 7.26 4.33
CA ALA A 288 -28.49 7.04 3.42
C ALA A 288 -29.85 7.04 4.14
N ALA A 289 -29.92 6.52 5.37
CA ALA A 289 -31.16 6.53 6.17
C ALA A 289 -31.59 7.95 6.59
N GLU A 290 -30.62 8.82 6.91
CA GLU A 290 -30.85 10.26 7.13
C GLU A 290 -31.43 10.98 5.90
N ARG A 291 -31.32 10.37 4.71
CA ARG A 291 -31.75 10.91 3.41
C ARG A 291 -32.79 9.99 2.74
N SER A 292 -33.56 9.26 3.55
CA SER A 292 -34.62 8.34 3.11
C SER A 292 -35.68 9.01 2.23
N GLY A 293 -35.97 10.29 2.46
CA GLY A 293 -36.89 11.10 1.65
C GLY A 293 -36.35 11.48 0.26
N GLU A 294 -35.05 11.33 0.00
CA GLU A 294 -34.40 11.61 -1.29
C GLU A 294 -34.12 10.32 -2.06
N TYR A 295 -33.53 9.32 -1.40
CA TYR A 295 -33.04 8.09 -2.06
C TYR A 295 -33.95 6.86 -1.89
N HIS A 296 -34.95 6.93 -1.00
CA HIS A 296 -35.94 5.88 -0.77
C HIS A 296 -35.37 4.45 -0.50
N LEU A 297 -34.15 4.37 0.04
CA LEU A 297 -33.48 3.10 0.39
C LEU A 297 -33.93 2.53 1.75
N GLY A 298 -34.58 3.34 2.60
CA GLY A 298 -35.10 2.94 3.91
C GLY A 298 -34.86 4.00 4.99
N GLU A 299 -35.75 4.07 5.98
CA GLU A 299 -35.75 5.10 7.03
C GLU A 299 -34.82 4.79 8.22
N SER A 300 -34.14 3.65 8.20
CA SER A 300 -33.20 3.23 9.25
C SER A 300 -31.98 2.54 8.64
N PRO A 301 -30.82 2.53 9.32
CA PRO A 301 -29.62 1.86 8.81
C PRO A 301 -29.85 0.37 8.52
N SER A 302 -30.66 -0.28 9.36
CA SER A 302 -31.11 -1.67 9.15
C SER A 302 -32.00 -1.83 7.91
N ALA A 303 -32.88 -0.87 7.61
CA ALA A 303 -33.70 -0.89 6.41
C ALA A 303 -32.85 -0.68 5.14
N VAL A 304 -31.93 0.28 5.14
CA VAL A 304 -30.98 0.50 4.02
C VAL A 304 -30.12 -0.74 3.79
N SER A 305 -29.58 -1.34 4.86
CA SER A 305 -28.81 -2.58 4.78
C SER A 305 -29.65 -3.71 4.17
N LYS A 306 -30.91 -3.87 4.60
CA LYS A 306 -31.82 -4.88 4.02
C LYS A 306 -32.07 -4.61 2.53
N THR A 307 -32.38 -3.39 2.14
CA THR A 307 -32.60 -2.99 0.74
C THR A 307 -31.38 -3.32 -0.13
N PHE A 308 -30.17 -3.06 0.37
CA PHE A 308 -28.93 -3.42 -0.32
C PHE A 308 -28.79 -4.94 -0.52
N TRP A 309 -28.96 -5.73 0.54
CA TRP A 309 -28.80 -7.18 0.46
C TRP A 309 -29.92 -7.87 -0.32
N ASP A 310 -31.15 -7.36 -0.28
CA ASP A 310 -32.25 -7.77 -1.15
C ASP A 310 -31.92 -7.50 -2.63
N LEU A 311 -31.30 -6.34 -2.94
CA LEU A 311 -30.89 -5.97 -4.30
C LEU A 311 -29.77 -6.87 -4.82
N VAL A 312 -28.75 -7.16 -4.00
CA VAL A 312 -27.68 -8.14 -4.31
C VAL A 312 -28.28 -9.52 -4.58
N ALA A 313 -29.14 -10.02 -3.69
CA ALA A 313 -29.79 -11.34 -3.83
C ALA A 313 -30.82 -11.41 -4.97
N ARG A 314 -31.30 -10.26 -5.47
CA ARG A 314 -32.07 -10.16 -6.70
C ARG A 314 -31.16 -10.25 -7.92
N ALA A 315 -30.10 -9.43 -7.97
CA ALA A 315 -29.15 -9.36 -9.08
C ALA A 315 -28.40 -10.69 -9.31
N ASP A 316 -28.16 -11.49 -8.27
CA ASP A 316 -27.61 -12.85 -8.39
C ASP A 316 -28.58 -13.87 -9.02
N ARG A 317 -29.90 -13.62 -8.98
CA ARG A 317 -30.93 -14.49 -9.58
C ARG A 317 -31.34 -14.02 -10.97
N ASP A 318 -31.48 -12.71 -11.14
CA ASP A 318 -31.87 -12.04 -12.37
C ASP A 318 -31.04 -10.75 -12.51
N PRO A 319 -29.95 -10.76 -13.31
CA PRO A 319 -29.03 -9.64 -13.42
C PRO A 319 -29.71 -8.35 -13.91
N ILE A 320 -29.48 -7.26 -13.18
CA ILE A 320 -30.07 -5.95 -13.44
C ILE A 320 -29.47 -5.39 -14.73
N VAL A 321 -30.30 -5.01 -15.69
CA VAL A 321 -29.85 -4.30 -16.89
C VAL A 321 -29.67 -2.82 -16.53
N PHE A 322 -28.43 -2.35 -16.49
CA PHE A 322 -28.11 -0.97 -16.12
C PHE A 322 -27.02 -0.41 -17.05
N GLN A 323 -27.31 0.72 -17.71
CA GLN A 323 -26.45 1.35 -18.73
C GLN A 323 -25.92 0.38 -19.81
N GLY A 324 -26.77 -0.56 -20.26
CA GLY A 324 -26.43 -1.57 -21.27
C GLY A 324 -25.75 -2.83 -20.73
N GLU A 325 -25.30 -2.83 -19.48
CA GLU A 325 -24.61 -3.94 -18.83
C GLU A 325 -25.55 -4.81 -17.98
N LYS A 326 -25.20 -6.10 -17.81
CA LYS A 326 -25.90 -7.03 -16.90
C LYS A 326 -25.18 -7.12 -15.56
N ILE A 327 -25.69 -6.39 -14.57
CA ILE A 327 -25.12 -6.25 -13.23
C ILE A 327 -25.69 -7.34 -12.30
N ASN A 328 -24.81 -8.21 -11.79
CA ASN A 328 -25.13 -9.25 -10.80
C ASN A 328 -24.78 -8.79 -9.36
N GLY A 329 -25.02 -9.64 -8.35
CA GLY A 329 -24.78 -9.30 -6.95
C GLY A 329 -23.30 -9.04 -6.62
N ASP A 330 -22.36 -9.65 -7.34
CA ASP A 330 -20.93 -9.38 -7.18
C ASP A 330 -20.49 -8.09 -7.84
N ASP A 331 -21.04 -7.73 -9.00
CA ASP A 331 -20.74 -6.43 -9.62
C ASP A 331 -21.11 -5.28 -8.65
N ILE A 332 -22.24 -5.42 -7.94
CA ILE A 332 -22.69 -4.48 -6.90
C ILE A 332 -21.74 -4.45 -5.70
N ARG A 333 -21.28 -5.62 -5.21
CA ARG A 333 -20.32 -5.71 -4.09
C ARG A 333 -18.89 -5.29 -4.48
N GLY A 334 -18.54 -5.42 -5.76
CA GLY A 334 -17.28 -4.98 -6.35
C GLY A 334 -17.05 -3.48 -6.18
N ALA A 335 -18.13 -2.69 -6.12
CA ALA A 335 -18.16 -1.27 -5.76
C ALA A 335 -17.73 -0.94 -4.31
N ARG A 336 -17.01 -1.86 -3.64
CA ARG A 336 -16.40 -1.76 -2.31
C ARG A 336 -15.85 -0.36 -2.01
N ALA A 337 -15.05 0.18 -2.93
CA ALA A 337 -14.40 1.48 -2.72
C ALA A 337 -15.41 2.63 -2.54
N LEU A 338 -16.56 2.57 -3.23
CA LEU A 338 -17.58 3.62 -3.16
C LEU A 338 -18.28 3.69 -1.79
N PHE A 339 -18.31 2.61 -0.99
CA PHE A 339 -18.89 2.64 0.36
C PHE A 339 -18.15 3.55 1.35
N PHE A 340 -16.92 3.96 1.02
CA PHE A 340 -16.18 4.97 1.76
C PHE A 340 -16.63 6.41 1.43
N TYR A 341 -17.43 6.58 0.37
CA TYR A 341 -17.97 7.85 -0.13
C TYR A 341 -19.51 7.80 -0.16
N PRO A 342 -20.21 7.95 0.98
CA PRO A 342 -21.66 7.77 1.07
C PRO A 342 -22.47 8.61 0.07
N SER A 343 -22.00 9.82 -0.25
CA SER A 343 -22.59 10.70 -1.25
C SER A 343 -22.52 10.18 -2.69
N GLN A 344 -21.57 9.29 -3.00
CA GLN A 344 -21.39 8.69 -4.33
C GLN A 344 -22.11 7.34 -4.45
N VAL A 345 -21.99 6.46 -3.43
CA VAL A 345 -22.60 5.12 -3.49
C VAL A 345 -24.12 5.16 -3.32
N THR A 346 -24.69 6.12 -2.58
CA THR A 346 -26.15 6.18 -2.36
C THR A 346 -26.94 6.42 -3.65
N PRO A 347 -26.64 7.44 -4.50
CA PRO A 347 -27.35 7.60 -5.77
C PRO A 347 -27.14 6.40 -6.72
N LEU A 348 -25.97 5.76 -6.70
CA LEU A 348 -25.73 4.53 -7.46
C LEU A 348 -26.62 3.36 -7.02
N VAL A 349 -26.71 3.09 -5.71
CA VAL A 349 -27.56 2.01 -5.17
C VAL A 349 -29.05 2.31 -5.39
N ALA A 350 -29.46 3.58 -5.29
CA ALA A 350 -30.81 4.00 -5.65
C ALA A 350 -31.11 3.78 -7.15
N ALA A 351 -30.20 4.17 -8.04
CA ALA A 351 -30.34 3.95 -9.48
C ALA A 351 -30.38 2.45 -9.84
N LEU A 352 -29.52 1.62 -9.24
CA LEU A 352 -29.55 0.16 -9.43
C LEU A 352 -30.85 -0.46 -8.92
N LYS A 353 -31.39 0.03 -7.79
CA LYS A 353 -32.69 -0.40 -7.27
C LYS A 353 -33.83 -0.03 -8.22
N ASP A 354 -33.85 1.20 -8.72
CA ASP A 354 -34.89 1.65 -9.64
C ASP A 354 -34.80 0.95 -11.01
N ALA A 355 -33.59 0.70 -11.51
CA ALA A 355 -33.36 -0.13 -12.71
C ALA A 355 -33.90 -1.56 -12.51
N ALA A 356 -33.63 -2.16 -11.34
CA ALA A 356 -34.18 -3.46 -10.99
C ALA A 356 -35.72 -3.42 -10.96
N ASP A 357 -36.31 -2.37 -10.40
CA ASP A 357 -37.77 -2.16 -10.36
C ASP A 357 -38.39 -1.76 -11.72
N GLY A 358 -37.61 -1.80 -12.81
CA GLY A 358 -38.07 -1.52 -14.17
C GLY A 358 -38.31 -0.04 -14.48
N LYS A 359 -37.82 0.86 -13.62
CA LYS A 359 -37.92 2.31 -13.81
C LYS A 359 -36.72 2.85 -14.60
N PRO A 360 -36.85 4.02 -15.27
CA PRO A 360 -35.70 4.72 -15.82
C PRO A 360 -34.71 5.07 -14.70
N ALA A 361 -33.45 4.67 -14.88
CA ALA A 361 -32.39 4.91 -13.91
C ALA A 361 -31.22 5.65 -14.59
N VAL A 362 -30.80 6.77 -14.00
CA VAL A 362 -29.73 7.62 -14.52
C VAL A 362 -28.81 8.01 -13.37
N THR A 363 -27.52 7.65 -13.47
CA THR A 363 -26.46 8.18 -12.62
C THR A 363 -25.85 9.43 -13.28
N PRO A 364 -25.77 10.58 -12.58
CA PRO A 364 -25.05 11.74 -13.07
C PRO A 364 -23.56 11.41 -13.34
N GLY A 365 -23.01 11.91 -14.45
CA GLY A 365 -21.56 11.89 -14.72
C GLY A 365 -20.98 10.64 -15.38
N ALA A 366 -21.77 9.60 -15.66
CA ALA A 366 -21.31 8.35 -16.26
C ALA A 366 -21.95 8.13 -17.65
N SER A 367 -21.28 8.56 -18.72
CA SER A 367 -21.74 8.40 -20.12
C SER A 367 -20.61 8.59 -21.13
N GLY A 368 -20.51 7.69 -22.12
CA GLY A 368 -19.57 7.76 -23.24
C GLY A 368 -19.54 6.44 -24.02
N PRO A 369 -19.00 6.41 -25.26
CA PRO A 369 -18.94 5.18 -26.06
C PRO A 369 -18.06 4.09 -25.45
N ASP A 370 -17.01 4.46 -24.71
CA ASP A 370 -16.08 3.54 -24.04
C ASP A 370 -16.41 3.31 -22.55
N PHE A 371 -17.55 3.83 -22.07
CA PHE A 371 -17.92 3.69 -20.66
C PHE A 371 -18.43 2.26 -20.38
N ASN A 372 -17.80 1.57 -19.42
CA ASN A 372 -18.25 0.28 -18.93
C ASN A 372 -18.61 0.33 -17.44
N MET A 373 -19.87 0.06 -17.11
CA MET A 373 -20.36 0.12 -15.72
C MET A 373 -19.66 -0.89 -14.80
N LYS A 374 -19.40 -2.13 -15.26
CA LYS A 374 -18.74 -3.15 -14.42
C LYS A 374 -17.30 -2.73 -14.06
N ARG A 375 -16.58 -2.15 -15.01
CA ARG A 375 -15.21 -1.62 -14.78
C ARG A 375 -15.23 -0.44 -13.81
N ALA A 376 -16.19 0.48 -13.96
CA ALA A 376 -16.39 1.58 -13.03
C ALA A 376 -16.73 1.08 -11.60
N LEU A 377 -17.58 0.07 -11.47
CA LEU A 377 -17.89 -0.58 -10.18
C LEU A 377 -16.65 -1.28 -9.58
N ALA A 378 -15.83 -1.95 -10.39
CA ALA A 378 -14.57 -2.55 -9.95
C ALA A 378 -13.46 -1.53 -9.60
N GLY A 379 -13.71 -0.22 -9.80
CA GLY A 379 -12.71 0.83 -9.60
C GLY A 379 -11.59 0.83 -10.66
N GLU A 380 -11.81 0.17 -11.80
CA GLU A 380 -10.87 0.17 -12.92
C GLU A 380 -10.96 1.48 -13.70
N SER A 381 -9.82 2.17 -13.86
CA SER A 381 -9.72 3.31 -14.78
C SER A 381 -9.85 2.86 -16.24
N GLY A 382 -10.32 3.78 -17.10
CA GLY A 382 -10.41 3.58 -18.55
C GLY A 382 -9.05 3.30 -19.22
N PRO A 383 -9.05 3.06 -20.55
CA PRO A 383 -7.81 2.71 -21.28
C PRO A 383 -6.72 3.78 -21.07
N ALA A 384 -5.51 3.31 -20.80
CA ALA A 384 -4.35 4.18 -20.68
C ALA A 384 -4.07 4.91 -22.01
N PRO A 385 -3.57 6.16 -21.97
CA PRO A 385 -3.11 6.85 -23.17
C PRO A 385 -1.97 6.08 -23.87
N ALA A 386 -1.69 6.44 -25.12
CA ALA A 386 -0.67 5.77 -25.93
C ALA A 386 0.69 5.70 -25.21
N GLY A 387 1.22 4.49 -25.05
CA GLY A 387 2.36 4.21 -24.18
C GLY A 387 2.84 2.76 -24.28
N PRO A 388 3.34 2.14 -23.19
CA PRO A 388 3.70 0.71 -23.19
C PRO A 388 2.48 -0.19 -23.40
N ALA A 389 2.70 -1.51 -23.45
CA ALA A 389 1.61 -2.50 -23.54
C ALA A 389 0.53 -2.24 -22.46
N SER A 390 -0.75 -2.41 -22.81
CA SER A 390 -1.87 -2.04 -21.92
C SER A 390 -1.85 -2.77 -20.57
N ASP A 391 -1.26 -3.96 -20.52
CA ASP A 391 -1.09 -4.73 -19.28
C ASP A 391 0.12 -4.32 -18.43
N ASN A 392 0.91 -3.31 -18.82
CA ASN A 392 2.15 -2.91 -18.15
C ASN A 392 1.96 -2.64 -16.65
N GLY A 393 0.94 -1.88 -16.28
CA GLY A 393 0.62 -1.58 -14.88
C GLY A 393 0.32 -2.84 -14.07
N VAL A 394 -0.48 -3.76 -14.62
CA VAL A 394 -0.85 -5.03 -13.96
C VAL A 394 0.31 -6.03 -13.94
N ALA A 395 1.15 -6.05 -14.98
CA ALA A 395 2.36 -6.85 -15.04
C ALA A 395 3.36 -6.42 -13.96
N VAL A 396 3.55 -5.12 -13.75
CA VAL A 396 4.39 -4.59 -12.65
C VAL A 396 3.72 -4.80 -11.29
N LEU A 397 2.42 -4.59 -11.17
CA LEU A 397 1.65 -4.84 -9.95
C LEU A 397 1.93 -6.26 -9.43
N TRP A 398 1.70 -7.29 -10.24
CA TRP A 398 1.98 -8.68 -9.84
C TRP A 398 3.48 -8.94 -9.63
N SER A 399 4.37 -8.31 -10.40
CA SER A 399 5.81 -8.46 -10.20
C SER A 399 6.29 -8.00 -8.83
N VAL A 400 5.83 -6.82 -8.38
CA VAL A 400 6.18 -6.28 -7.06
C VAL A 400 5.45 -7.04 -5.95
N VAL A 401 4.13 -7.15 -6.04
CA VAL A 401 3.26 -7.77 -5.02
C VAL A 401 3.62 -9.24 -4.75
N CYS A 402 4.06 -9.97 -5.78
CA CYS A 402 4.51 -11.35 -5.63
C CYS A 402 6.04 -11.50 -5.43
N GLY A 403 6.84 -10.50 -5.80
CA GLY A 403 8.31 -10.52 -5.79
C GLY A 403 8.97 -9.91 -4.55
N ASP A 404 8.22 -9.22 -3.70
CA ASP A 404 8.71 -8.58 -2.47
C ASP A 404 8.65 -9.45 -1.22
N THR A 405 7.69 -10.38 -1.14
CA THR A 405 7.38 -11.18 0.06
C THR A 405 7.32 -12.66 -0.27
N ASP A 406 7.74 -13.51 0.67
CA ASP A 406 7.56 -14.96 0.54
C ASP A 406 6.34 -15.52 1.29
N SER A 407 5.53 -14.62 1.89
CA SER A 407 4.36 -14.94 2.71
C SER A 407 3.16 -15.51 1.94
N TRP A 408 3.17 -15.43 0.60
CA TRP A 408 2.10 -15.94 -0.26
C TRP A 408 1.97 -17.48 -0.18
N PRO A 409 0.82 -18.02 0.27
CA PRO A 409 0.59 -19.46 0.30
C PRO A 409 0.68 -20.11 -1.08
N ARG A 410 1.31 -21.28 -1.14
CA ARG A 410 1.47 -22.08 -2.36
C ARG A 410 0.35 -23.08 -2.63
N ASN A 411 -0.44 -23.40 -1.60
CA ASN A 411 -1.56 -24.32 -1.71
C ASN A 411 -2.88 -23.57 -1.99
N PRO A 412 -3.54 -23.76 -3.15
CA PRO A 412 -4.84 -23.17 -3.47
C PRO A 412 -5.90 -23.39 -2.39
N GLU A 413 -5.93 -24.55 -1.74
CA GLU A 413 -6.92 -24.87 -0.71
C GLU A 413 -6.84 -23.97 0.52
N ARG A 414 -5.72 -23.27 0.77
CA ARG A 414 -5.67 -22.26 1.84
C ARG A 414 -6.49 -21.04 1.46
N TYR A 415 -6.42 -20.56 0.21
CA TYR A 415 -7.25 -19.46 -0.28
C TYR A 415 -8.72 -19.84 -0.28
N ARG A 416 -9.07 -21.08 -0.67
CA ARG A 416 -10.45 -21.58 -0.60
C ARG A 416 -11.02 -21.50 0.82
N ARG A 417 -10.28 -22.02 1.81
CA ARG A 417 -10.70 -21.95 3.22
C ARG A 417 -10.75 -20.53 3.75
N ASP A 418 -9.74 -19.72 3.42
CA ASP A 418 -9.67 -18.32 3.86
C ASP A 418 -10.82 -17.50 3.27
N ALA A 419 -11.15 -17.65 1.98
CA ALA A 419 -12.27 -16.96 1.34
C ALA A 419 -13.64 -17.40 1.87
N VAL A 420 -13.84 -18.69 2.16
CA VAL A 420 -15.08 -19.17 2.83
C VAL A 420 -15.24 -18.56 4.22
N ARG A 421 -14.17 -18.58 5.04
CA ARG A 421 -14.20 -18.00 6.39
C ARG A 421 -14.41 -16.48 6.32
N ASP A 422 -13.65 -15.80 5.48
CA ASP A 422 -13.62 -14.35 5.44
C ASP A 422 -14.90 -13.80 4.77
N LYS A 423 -15.56 -14.52 3.85
CA LYS A 423 -16.93 -14.18 3.38
C LYS A 423 -17.97 -14.27 4.50
N ALA A 424 -17.85 -15.25 5.38
CA ALA A 424 -18.79 -15.40 6.50
C ALA A 424 -18.58 -14.32 7.58
N ALA A 425 -17.35 -13.82 7.74
CA ALA A 425 -17.02 -12.75 8.69
C ALA A 425 -17.23 -11.34 8.12
N TYR A 426 -16.97 -11.14 6.82
CA TYR A 426 -17.03 -9.85 6.10
C TYR A 426 -17.84 -10.04 4.80
N PRO A 427 -19.18 -10.10 4.87
CA PRO A 427 -20.03 -10.46 3.74
C PRO A 427 -19.90 -9.55 2.53
N LEU A 428 -19.51 -8.28 2.71
CA LEU A 428 -19.38 -7.35 1.60
C LEU A 428 -18.26 -7.78 0.64
N TYR A 429 -17.08 -8.12 1.15
CA TYR A 429 -15.88 -8.23 0.30
C TYR A 429 -14.86 -9.33 0.71
N GLY A 430 -15.12 -10.11 1.76
CA GLY A 430 -14.21 -11.14 2.26
C GLY A 430 -13.86 -12.24 1.24
N ASP A 431 -14.76 -12.55 0.32
CA ASP A 431 -14.55 -13.50 -0.77
C ASP A 431 -13.75 -12.94 -1.96
N PHE A 432 -13.72 -11.63 -2.18
CA PHE A 432 -12.83 -10.99 -3.16
C PHE A 432 -11.40 -10.92 -2.60
N ALA A 433 -11.30 -10.49 -1.35
CA ALA A 433 -10.07 -10.19 -0.63
C ALA A 433 -9.19 -11.42 -0.37
N SER A 434 -9.79 -12.56 -0.03
CA SER A 434 -9.08 -13.80 0.34
C SER A 434 -8.97 -14.86 -0.75
N ASN A 435 -9.55 -14.65 -1.94
CA ASN A 435 -9.44 -15.59 -3.06
C ASN A 435 -8.00 -15.70 -3.60
N ILE A 436 -7.74 -16.70 -4.44
CA ILE A 436 -6.42 -16.96 -5.00
C ILE A 436 -5.98 -15.84 -5.96
N LYS A 437 -4.71 -15.43 -5.82
CA LYS A 437 -4.04 -14.46 -6.69
C LYS A 437 -2.82 -15.12 -7.37
N PRO A 438 -2.28 -14.57 -8.48
CA PRO A 438 -1.16 -15.16 -9.24
C PRO A 438 0.09 -15.48 -8.40
N CYS A 439 0.29 -14.76 -7.28
CA CYS A 439 1.41 -14.96 -6.37
C CYS A 439 1.54 -16.39 -5.80
N ALA A 440 0.45 -17.18 -5.76
CA ALA A 440 0.51 -18.60 -5.41
C ALA A 440 1.46 -19.41 -6.33
N PHE A 441 1.60 -19.00 -7.60
CA PHE A 441 2.35 -19.69 -8.64
C PHE A 441 3.62 -18.93 -9.11
N TRP A 442 3.90 -17.78 -8.51
CA TRP A 442 5.04 -16.91 -8.86
C TRP A 442 6.38 -17.49 -8.38
N PRO A 443 7.54 -17.21 -9.01
CA PRO A 443 8.84 -17.54 -8.43
C PRO A 443 9.00 -17.01 -6.99
N ARG A 444 9.81 -17.69 -6.18
CA ARG A 444 10.21 -17.22 -4.84
C ARG A 444 11.05 -15.92 -4.98
N PRO A 445 10.94 -14.94 -4.07
CA PRO A 445 11.67 -13.68 -4.15
C PRO A 445 13.18 -13.89 -3.98
N LEU A 446 14.00 -13.03 -4.60
CA LEU A 446 15.47 -13.11 -4.54
C LEU A 446 16.09 -12.49 -3.27
N GLU A 447 15.33 -11.65 -2.57
CA GLU A 447 15.70 -11.00 -1.33
C GLU A 447 14.52 -11.08 -0.35
N ALA A 448 14.81 -11.09 0.95
CA ALA A 448 13.79 -10.95 1.96
C ALA A 448 13.28 -9.49 2.05
N GLU A 449 12.09 -9.34 2.63
CA GLU A 449 11.47 -8.05 2.95
C GLU A 449 12.39 -7.14 3.76
N THR A 450 12.24 -5.82 3.58
CA THR A 450 13.02 -4.85 4.35
C THR A 450 12.47 -4.70 5.76
N PRO A 451 13.21 -5.02 6.82
CA PRO A 451 12.69 -4.94 8.17
C PRO A 451 12.66 -3.49 8.68
N MET A 452 11.52 -3.06 9.24
CA MET A 452 11.32 -1.72 9.82
C MET A 452 11.99 -1.59 11.21
N LYS A 453 13.32 -1.59 11.23
CA LYS A 453 14.14 -1.58 12.46
C LYS A 453 14.67 -0.20 12.84
N THR A 454 15.00 0.62 11.85
CA THR A 454 15.68 1.91 12.00
C THR A 454 14.66 3.03 12.18
N ARG A 455 14.94 3.98 13.08
CA ARG A 455 14.10 5.17 13.23
C ARG A 455 14.11 6.02 11.95
N ALA A 456 12.93 6.46 11.53
CA ALA A 456 12.74 7.26 10.33
C ALA A 456 11.93 8.52 10.68
N ALA A 457 12.57 9.69 10.57
CA ALA A 457 11.92 10.99 10.79
C ALA A 457 11.16 11.38 9.53
N VAL A 458 9.94 10.86 9.39
CA VAL A 458 9.05 11.07 8.24
C VAL A 458 7.68 11.57 8.68
N LEU A 459 6.96 12.22 7.77
CA LEU A 459 5.57 12.62 7.98
C LEU A 459 4.66 11.62 7.28
N THR A 460 3.79 10.97 8.05
CA THR A 460 2.71 10.11 7.53
C THR A 460 1.41 10.90 7.48
N VAL A 461 0.65 10.80 6.38
CA VAL A 461 -0.59 11.57 6.15
C VAL A 461 -1.70 10.61 5.77
N GLN A 462 -2.91 10.77 6.32
CA GLN A 462 -3.98 9.79 6.17
C GLN A 462 -5.37 10.42 6.24
N ASN A 463 -6.27 10.02 5.34
CA ASN A 463 -7.72 10.26 5.48
C ASN A 463 -8.34 9.18 6.38
N GLU A 464 -9.33 9.55 7.19
CA GLU A 464 -10.08 8.61 8.02
C GLU A 464 -10.82 7.56 7.18
N TRP A 465 -11.39 7.96 6.04
CA TRP A 465 -12.18 7.12 5.13
C TRP A 465 -11.49 6.92 3.77
N ASP A 466 -10.21 6.54 3.81
CA ASP A 466 -9.48 6.02 2.64
C ASP A 466 -9.94 4.59 2.31
N SER A 467 -10.31 4.36 1.05
CA SER A 467 -10.84 3.09 0.56
C SER A 467 -9.79 2.07 0.10
N GLN A 468 -8.55 2.50 -0.14
CA GLN A 468 -7.47 1.72 -0.73
C GLN A 468 -6.36 1.42 0.28
N THR A 469 -6.02 2.40 1.12
CA THR A 469 -5.15 2.26 2.30
C THR A 469 -5.90 2.77 3.53
N PRO A 470 -6.80 1.96 4.10
CA PRO A 470 -7.66 2.40 5.20
C PRO A 470 -6.88 2.85 6.43
N LEU A 471 -7.54 3.58 7.33
CA LEU A 471 -6.94 4.16 8.54
C LEU A 471 -6.10 3.16 9.35
N ALA A 472 -6.55 1.91 9.49
CA ALA A 472 -5.79 0.86 10.20
C ALA A 472 -4.39 0.60 9.59
N SER A 473 -4.28 0.70 8.26
CA SER A 473 -3.04 0.58 7.49
C SER A 473 -2.15 1.81 7.64
N GLY A 474 -2.72 3.02 7.53
CA GLY A 474 -1.98 4.28 7.74
C GLY A 474 -1.41 4.39 9.16
N GLN A 475 -2.19 4.02 10.17
CA GLN A 475 -1.71 3.90 11.55
C GLN A 475 -0.65 2.79 11.69
N GLY A 476 -0.74 1.72 10.90
CA GLY A 476 0.25 0.65 10.83
C GLY A 476 1.62 1.12 10.36
N MET A 477 1.65 1.84 9.24
CA MET A 477 2.84 2.52 8.77
C MET A 477 3.46 3.43 9.84
N HIS A 478 2.65 4.27 10.49
CA HIS A 478 3.15 5.16 11.55
C HIS A 478 3.76 4.38 12.73
N ARG A 479 3.13 3.27 13.16
CA ARG A 479 3.68 2.37 14.20
C ARG A 479 5.01 1.71 13.79
N ALA A 480 5.11 1.25 12.54
CA ALA A 480 6.30 0.60 12.01
C ALA A 480 7.48 1.59 11.89
N LEU A 481 7.21 2.80 11.41
CA LEU A 481 8.20 3.87 11.22
C LEU A 481 8.41 4.67 12.52
N LYS A 482 9.13 4.05 13.45
CA LYS A 482 9.51 4.63 14.74
C LYS A 482 10.16 6.02 14.57
N GLY A 483 9.59 7.04 15.20
CA GLY A 483 10.07 8.42 15.09
C GLY A 483 9.42 9.24 13.98
N SER A 484 8.47 8.67 13.24
CA SER A 484 7.58 9.43 12.36
C SER A 484 6.58 10.30 13.16
N ARG A 485 5.85 11.14 12.44
CA ARG A 485 4.67 11.87 12.91
C ARG A 485 3.50 11.65 11.98
N MET A 486 2.28 11.66 12.51
CA MET A 486 1.05 11.48 11.75
C MET A 486 0.26 12.77 11.64
N VAL A 487 -0.31 13.02 10.46
CA VAL A 487 -1.38 13.99 10.23
C VAL A 487 -2.61 13.23 9.74
N LEU A 488 -3.66 13.22 10.56
CA LEU A 488 -4.93 12.54 10.28
C LEU A 488 -6.03 13.55 9.93
N ALA A 489 -6.56 13.45 8.72
CA ALA A 489 -7.74 14.21 8.29
C ALA A 489 -9.02 13.46 8.72
N LEU A 490 -9.62 13.90 9.82
CA LEU A 490 -10.82 13.30 10.41
C LEU A 490 -12.08 13.62 9.60
N GLY A 491 -12.88 12.61 9.35
CA GLY A 491 -14.07 12.65 8.49
C GLY A 491 -13.77 12.80 7.00
N ALA A 492 -12.51 12.97 6.61
CA ALA A 492 -12.12 13.09 5.21
C ALA A 492 -12.18 11.74 4.50
N GLU A 493 -12.55 11.81 3.23
CA GLU A 493 -12.66 10.71 2.27
C GLU A 493 -11.62 10.96 1.16
N GLY A 494 -11.26 9.92 0.41
CA GLY A 494 -10.25 10.04 -0.65
C GLY A 494 -9.04 9.15 -0.39
N HIS A 495 -8.35 8.81 -1.47
CA HIS A 495 -7.06 8.15 -1.44
C HIS A 495 -6.02 9.13 -1.97
N GLY A 496 -5.08 9.53 -1.12
CA GLY A 496 -4.35 10.80 -1.23
C GLY A 496 -5.00 11.90 -0.37
N VAL A 497 -4.20 12.65 0.39
CA VAL A 497 -4.65 13.78 1.21
C VAL A 497 -4.02 15.10 0.75
N TYR A 498 -2.70 15.13 0.65
CA TYR A 498 -1.94 16.29 0.23
C TYR A 498 -2.04 16.45 -1.29
N LEU A 499 -2.24 17.69 -1.77
CA LEU A 499 -2.46 18.06 -3.17
C LEU A 499 -3.73 17.48 -3.85
N ALA A 500 -4.28 16.37 -3.35
CA ALA A 500 -5.55 15.80 -3.81
C ALA A 500 -6.76 16.68 -3.47
N ASP A 501 -6.77 17.29 -2.27
CA ASP A 501 -7.74 18.32 -1.88
C ASP A 501 -6.99 19.57 -1.35
N PRO A 502 -6.91 20.67 -2.13
CA PRO A 502 -6.31 21.92 -1.68
C PRO A 502 -7.00 22.55 -0.44
N SER A 503 -8.27 22.22 -0.19
CA SER A 503 -9.01 22.68 0.99
C SER A 503 -8.67 21.88 2.26
N SER A 504 -8.00 20.72 2.12
CA SER A 504 -7.68 19.80 3.21
C SER A 504 -7.01 20.48 4.39
N CYS A 505 -7.48 20.16 5.60
CA CYS A 505 -6.86 20.64 6.83
C CYS A 505 -5.41 20.15 7.01
N ALA A 506 -5.04 19.03 6.37
CA ALA A 506 -3.69 18.47 6.41
C ALA A 506 -2.69 19.23 5.52
N ALA A 507 -3.14 20.08 4.59
CA ALA A 507 -2.25 20.77 3.66
C ALA A 507 -1.22 21.67 4.38
N ALA A 508 -1.65 22.44 5.39
CA ALA A 508 -0.77 23.35 6.12
C ALA A 508 0.39 22.63 6.88
N PRO A 509 0.16 21.61 7.72
CA PRO A 509 1.27 20.91 8.40
C PRO A 509 2.20 20.16 7.43
N VAL A 510 1.69 19.62 6.32
CA VAL A 510 2.54 18.96 5.30
C VAL A 510 3.41 19.99 4.58
N THR A 511 2.85 21.11 4.14
CA THR A 511 3.61 22.23 3.57
C THR A 511 4.65 22.78 4.55
N ALA A 512 4.31 22.92 5.83
CA ALA A 512 5.25 23.38 6.86
C ALA A 512 6.44 22.42 7.02
N TYR A 513 6.21 21.10 7.02
CA TYR A 513 7.29 20.12 7.05
C TYR A 513 8.14 20.14 5.78
N LEU A 514 7.52 20.21 4.59
CA LEU A 514 8.23 20.31 3.31
C LEU A 514 9.05 21.60 3.18
N THR A 515 8.62 22.71 3.76
CA THR A 515 9.32 24.01 3.63
C THR A 515 10.33 24.29 4.75
N THR A 516 10.23 23.63 5.91
CA THR A 516 11.10 23.89 7.07
C THR A 516 11.94 22.69 7.50
N GLY A 517 11.59 21.46 7.09
CA GLY A 517 12.16 20.22 7.59
C GLY A 517 11.76 19.86 9.03
N ARG A 518 10.87 20.64 9.67
CA ARG A 518 10.41 20.38 11.04
C ARG A 518 9.13 19.54 11.00
N LEU A 519 9.20 18.34 11.56
CA LEU A 519 8.01 17.56 11.85
C LEU A 519 7.17 18.27 12.94
N PRO A 520 5.84 18.03 12.99
CA PRO A 520 5.02 18.35 14.15
C PRO A 520 5.63 17.84 15.47
N ALA A 521 5.46 18.57 16.57
CA ALA A 521 5.95 18.13 17.87
C ALA A 521 5.31 16.80 18.32
N GLU A 522 4.01 16.66 18.03
CA GLU A 522 3.13 15.53 18.32
C GLU A 522 2.25 15.23 17.11
N ASP A 523 1.52 14.11 17.15
CA ASP A 523 0.62 13.72 16.05
C ASP A 523 -0.60 14.64 15.99
N ILE A 524 -0.97 15.04 14.78
CA ILE A 524 -2.04 16.00 14.51
C ILE A 524 -3.26 15.25 14.00
N ALA A 525 -4.44 15.63 14.48
CA ALA A 525 -5.68 15.43 13.75
C ALA A 525 -6.34 16.77 13.49
N CYS A 526 -7.00 16.86 12.35
CA CYS A 526 -7.71 18.05 11.95
C CYS A 526 -9.01 17.66 11.23
N ARG A 527 -9.90 18.63 11.07
CA ARG A 527 -11.08 18.51 10.21
C ARG A 527 -11.06 19.61 9.17
N THR A 528 -11.29 19.24 7.90
CA THR A 528 -11.62 20.22 6.86
C THR A 528 -13.01 20.79 7.20
N PRO A 529 -13.15 22.12 7.38
CA PRO A 529 -14.45 22.71 7.66
C PRO A 529 -15.40 22.58 6.48
N ALA A 530 -16.70 22.57 6.76
CA ALA A 530 -17.67 22.94 5.74
C ALA A 530 -17.41 24.39 5.24
N PRO A 531 -17.76 24.74 4.00
CA PRO A 531 -17.57 26.09 3.47
C PRO A 531 -18.12 27.16 4.42
N GLY A 532 -17.26 28.09 4.85
CA GLY A 532 -17.59 29.15 5.82
C GLY A 532 -17.20 28.89 7.28
N GLY A 533 -16.66 27.70 7.62
CA GLY A 533 -16.15 27.39 8.97
C GLY A 533 -14.64 27.61 9.14
N ASN A 534 -14.19 27.92 10.36
CA ASN A 534 -12.76 28.00 10.70
C ASN A 534 -12.13 26.60 10.83
N ARG A 535 -10.91 26.42 10.30
CA ARG A 535 -10.12 25.18 10.41
C ARG A 535 -9.82 24.84 11.88
N GLN A 536 -10.23 23.66 12.31
CA GLN A 536 -9.88 23.11 13.63
C GLN A 536 -8.74 22.11 13.49
N VAL A 537 -7.65 22.39 14.19
CA VAL A 537 -6.47 21.52 14.32
C VAL A 537 -6.31 21.24 15.80
N ALA A 538 -6.23 19.96 16.19
CA ALA A 538 -6.09 19.54 17.57
C ALA A 538 -4.98 18.49 17.72
N PRO A 539 -4.16 18.57 18.79
CA PRO A 539 -3.22 17.51 19.12
C PRO A 539 -3.97 16.25 19.57
N VAL A 540 -3.44 15.08 19.18
CA VAL A 540 -4.15 13.80 19.33
C VAL A 540 -3.62 13.01 20.52
N LYS A 541 -4.50 12.69 21.47
CA LYS A 541 -4.30 11.47 22.27
C LYS A 541 -4.44 10.30 21.30
N PRO A 542 -3.48 9.35 21.23
CA PRO A 542 -3.48 8.29 20.23
C PRO A 542 -4.87 7.64 20.18
N LEU A 543 -5.53 7.78 19.02
CA LEU A 543 -6.82 7.14 18.82
C LEU A 543 -6.64 5.66 19.12
N PRO A 544 -7.56 5.03 19.88
CA PRO A 544 -7.51 3.59 20.02
C PRO A 544 -7.53 3.02 18.60
N ILE A 545 -6.49 2.26 18.27
CA ILE A 545 -6.43 1.50 17.03
C ILE A 545 -7.78 0.77 16.96
N PRO A 546 -8.62 0.97 15.93
CA PRO A 546 -9.81 0.13 15.74
C PRO A 546 -9.29 -1.28 15.81
N SER A 547 -9.73 -2.05 16.81
CA SER A 547 -9.02 -3.28 17.21
C SER A 547 -9.04 -4.23 16.02
N GLY A 548 -7.96 -4.22 15.24
CA GLY A 548 -7.92 -4.81 13.91
C GLY A 548 -8.36 -6.25 14.09
N PRO A 549 -9.43 -6.69 13.38
CA PRO A 549 -10.10 -7.92 13.74
C PRO A 549 -9.07 -9.05 13.74
N GLY A 550 -9.13 -9.88 14.79
CA GLY A 550 -8.00 -10.62 15.31
C GLY A 550 -7.14 -11.25 14.23
N ARG A 551 -5.82 -10.96 14.27
CA ARG A 551 -4.82 -11.23 13.22
C ARG A 551 -5.16 -12.48 12.37
N PHE A 552 -5.50 -12.14 11.13
CA PHE A 552 -5.87 -12.91 9.94
C PHE A 552 -5.14 -14.22 9.60
#